data_AF-A0A959SHB7-F1
#
_entry.id   AF-A0A959SHB7-F1
#
_cell.length_a   1.000
_cell.length_b   1.000
_cell.length_c   1.000
_cell.angle_alpha   90.00
_cell.angle_beta   90.00
_cell.angle_gamma   90.00
#
_symmetry.space_group_name_H-M   'P 1'
#
loop_
_entity.id
_entity.type
_entity.pdbx_description
1 polymer ?
#
loop_
_entity_poly.entity_id
_entity_poly.type
_entity_poly.pdbx_seq_one_letter_code
_entity_poly.pdbx_strand_id
1 'polypeptide(L)'
;MKTLRTFLTLTGCALFTLIGHAQPSTLDLSFDPGAAANGAVWSTTLQADGRILIGGDFTSYDGTARNHIARLNADGSLDTSFDPGIGADNDVRSIAVQSDGKILIGGQFASYDGTSRNRIARLNTNGSLDSSFDPGSGANNADGVLAIEIISDGKIIIGGNFNTYDGISRSGVARLNTNGSVDSSFDPGNGIQTTFPGFGTFSLGWVETLVIQPDGKILIGGNFTGYDGVSRRNIARLNSNGSLDTSFNPSSDVSVWVYSIALRSDGKILVGGEFTTYDGASRNNITCVNADGGLDTSFDPGTGTSGGFITVRSIAIQPNGKVLIGGGFTTYNGVSRNGFARLDDDGSLDLSFNIGTGVTADVPARVHSIALQPDGKIVIGGGFTSYNGTGRNSIARVNGDPPDADLDGIPDDLDNCPNTANPLQEDADMDGAGDACDGCPNDPNKTAPGVCGCGNPDVDADMDGTIDCLDNCVGLSNPTQADLDFDGVGDL
;
A
#
# COMPACT_ATOMS: atom_id res chain seq x y z
N MET A 1 -64.97 -15.51 25.19
CA MET A 1 -64.53 -14.17 24.74
C MET A 1 -63.11 -13.91 25.24
N LYS A 2 -62.10 -14.44 24.54
CA LYS A 2 -60.68 -14.04 24.60
C LYS A 2 -60.11 -14.39 23.24
N THR A 3 -59.95 -13.38 22.40
CA THR A 3 -59.47 -13.50 21.02
C THR A 3 -57.94 -13.45 21.04
N LEU A 4 -57.31 -14.57 20.68
CA LEU A 4 -55.91 -14.64 20.33
C LEU A 4 -55.80 -14.19 18.87
N ARG A 5 -55.28 -12.99 18.61
CA ARG A 5 -54.88 -12.56 17.26
C ARG A 5 -53.41 -12.95 17.08
N THR A 6 -53.18 -14.05 16.37
CA THR A 6 -51.86 -14.40 15.85
C THR A 6 -51.48 -13.39 14.78
N PHE A 7 -50.44 -12.59 15.04
CA PHE A 7 -49.76 -11.83 13.98
C PHE A 7 -48.99 -12.82 13.12
N LEU A 8 -49.41 -12.97 11.87
CA LEU A 8 -48.62 -13.58 10.82
C LEU A 8 -47.66 -12.49 10.34
N THR A 9 -46.46 -12.40 10.92
CA THR A 9 -45.38 -11.62 10.31
C THR A 9 -44.91 -12.39 9.08
N LEU A 10 -45.22 -11.82 7.91
CA LEU A 10 -44.66 -12.23 6.63
C LEU A 10 -43.16 -11.92 6.66
N THR A 11 -42.32 -12.85 7.12
CA THR A 11 -40.90 -12.82 6.79
C THR A 11 -40.79 -13.27 5.34
N GLY A 12 -40.98 -12.32 4.43
CA GLY A 12 -40.56 -12.45 3.05
C GLY A 12 -39.04 -12.61 3.05
N CYS A 13 -38.60 -13.87 3.06
CA CYS A 13 -37.24 -14.22 2.73
C CYS A 13 -37.09 -13.94 1.23
N ALA A 14 -36.82 -12.69 0.88
CA ALA A 14 -36.20 -12.37 -0.38
C ALA A 14 -34.87 -13.12 -0.36
N LEU A 15 -34.81 -14.18 -1.16
CA LEU A 15 -33.57 -14.85 -1.52
C LEU A 15 -32.80 -13.85 -2.38
N PHE A 16 -32.24 -12.82 -1.76
CA PHE A 16 -31.09 -12.13 -2.32
C PHE A 16 -30.04 -13.22 -2.46
N THR A 17 -29.66 -13.52 -3.69
CA THR A 17 -28.35 -14.09 -3.95
C THR A 17 -27.36 -13.13 -3.34
N LEU A 18 -26.97 -13.37 -2.08
CA LEU A 18 -25.79 -12.77 -1.50
C LEU A 18 -24.70 -13.10 -2.51
N ILE A 19 -24.20 -12.09 -3.22
CA ILE A 19 -22.85 -12.15 -3.77
C ILE A 19 -22.01 -12.29 -2.50
N GLY A 20 -21.73 -13.55 -2.14
CA GLY A 20 -21.08 -13.88 -0.89
C GLY A 20 -19.64 -13.42 -1.00
N HIS A 21 -19.37 -12.17 -0.66
CA HIS A 21 -18.02 -11.69 -0.52
C HIS A 21 -17.25 -12.64 0.41
N ALA A 22 -16.07 -13.05 -0.05
CA ALA A 22 -15.19 -13.85 0.78
C ALA A 22 -14.93 -13.06 2.06
N GLN A 23 -15.08 -13.73 3.21
CA GLN A 23 -14.95 -13.05 4.49
C GLN A 23 -13.55 -12.45 4.63
N PRO A 24 -13.41 -11.19 5.07
CA PRO A 24 -12.10 -10.60 5.35
C PRO A 24 -11.27 -11.52 6.24
N SER A 25 -9.95 -11.47 6.09
CA SER A 25 -8.92 -12.32 6.73
C SER A 25 -8.83 -13.78 6.26
N THR A 26 -9.76 -14.27 5.44
CA THR A 26 -9.67 -15.61 4.87
C THR A 26 -8.64 -15.69 3.75
N LEU A 27 -8.08 -16.88 3.52
CA LEU A 27 -7.18 -17.12 2.40
C LEU A 27 -7.94 -16.96 1.08
N ASP A 28 -7.40 -16.19 0.14
CA ASP A 28 -7.92 -16.16 -1.22
C ASP A 28 -7.42 -17.39 -1.99
N LEU A 29 -8.36 -18.29 -2.29
CA LEU A 29 -8.07 -19.52 -3.03
C LEU A 29 -7.96 -19.31 -4.55
N SER A 30 -8.39 -18.16 -5.07
CA SER A 30 -8.13 -17.78 -6.47
C SER A 30 -6.68 -17.37 -6.71
N PHE A 31 -5.92 -17.15 -5.63
CA PHE A 31 -4.48 -16.97 -5.67
C PHE A 31 -3.79 -18.32 -5.44
N ASP A 32 -3.30 -18.91 -6.52
CA ASP A 32 -2.58 -20.17 -6.54
C ASP A 32 -1.12 -19.99 -6.99
N PRO A 33 -0.17 -19.91 -6.04
CA PRO A 33 1.24 -19.77 -6.34
C PRO A 33 1.93 -21.12 -6.66
N GLY A 34 1.18 -22.23 -6.75
CA GLY A 34 1.75 -23.57 -6.95
C GLY A 34 2.68 -23.97 -5.80
N ALA A 35 3.88 -24.48 -6.12
CA ALA A 35 4.93 -24.72 -5.13
C ALA A 35 5.56 -23.43 -4.57
N ALA A 36 5.29 -22.29 -5.22
CA ALA A 36 5.72 -20.94 -4.86
C ALA A 36 7.26 -20.80 -4.73
N ALA A 37 7.72 -19.81 -3.96
CA ALA A 37 9.13 -19.55 -3.76
C ALA A 37 9.77 -20.60 -2.83
N ASN A 38 10.99 -21.04 -3.16
CA ASN A 38 11.76 -21.98 -2.31
C ASN A 38 12.57 -21.29 -1.18
N GLY A 39 12.37 -19.99 -0.99
CA GLY A 39 13.02 -19.15 0.00
C GLY A 39 12.07 -18.03 0.46
N ALA A 40 12.50 -17.24 1.44
CA ALA A 40 11.75 -16.12 1.95
C ALA A 40 11.55 -15.03 0.89
N VAL A 41 10.34 -14.46 0.87
CA VAL A 41 10.03 -13.25 0.12
C VAL A 41 10.20 -12.06 1.06
N TRP A 42 11.19 -11.21 0.78
CA TRP A 42 11.49 -10.02 1.56
C TRP A 42 10.63 -8.83 1.15
N SER A 43 10.32 -8.72 -0.14
CA SER A 43 9.59 -7.59 -0.72
C SER A 43 8.50 -8.07 -1.67
N THR A 44 7.33 -7.46 -1.58
CA THR A 44 6.21 -7.59 -2.53
C THR A 44 5.83 -6.20 -3.03
N THR A 45 5.69 -6.05 -4.34
CA THR A 45 5.33 -4.77 -4.96
C THR A 45 4.29 -5.01 -6.05
N LEU A 46 3.20 -4.25 -6.01
CA LEU A 46 2.15 -4.33 -7.02
C LEU A 46 2.49 -3.47 -8.22
N GLN A 47 2.10 -3.95 -9.40
CA GLN A 47 2.07 -3.17 -10.62
C GLN A 47 0.63 -2.73 -10.92
N ALA A 48 0.49 -1.64 -11.67
CA ALA A 48 -0.83 -1.07 -12.01
C ALA A 48 -1.72 -2.01 -12.82
N ASP A 49 -1.14 -2.99 -13.51
CA ASP A 49 -1.87 -4.03 -14.26
C ASP A 49 -2.28 -5.24 -13.41
N GLY A 50 -2.10 -5.17 -12.09
CA GLY A 50 -2.46 -6.22 -11.15
C GLY A 50 -1.43 -7.34 -11.01
N ARG A 51 -0.30 -7.27 -11.74
CA ARG A 51 0.84 -8.18 -11.52
C ARG A 51 1.59 -7.83 -10.23
N ILE A 52 2.36 -8.80 -9.74
CA ILE A 52 3.06 -8.69 -8.46
C ILE A 52 4.54 -9.01 -8.69
N LEU A 53 5.42 -8.08 -8.33
CA LEU A 53 6.86 -8.32 -8.24
C LEU A 53 7.22 -8.82 -6.85
N ILE A 54 8.09 -9.82 -6.79
CA ILE A 54 8.61 -10.36 -5.54
C ILE A 54 10.13 -10.34 -5.55
N GLY A 55 10.72 -9.94 -4.43
CA GLY A 55 12.15 -9.94 -4.16
C GLY A 55 12.45 -10.77 -2.91
N GLY A 56 13.50 -11.59 -2.94
CA GLY A 56 13.72 -12.57 -1.88
C GLY A 56 15.12 -13.19 -1.84
N ASP A 57 15.27 -14.19 -0.96
CA ASP A 57 16.44 -15.10 -0.94
C ASP A 57 16.19 -16.40 -1.74
N PHE A 58 15.03 -16.51 -2.39
CA PHE A 58 14.65 -17.66 -3.20
C PHE A 58 15.49 -17.76 -4.50
N THR A 59 15.61 -18.98 -5.00
CA THR A 59 16.30 -19.31 -6.26
C THR A 59 15.39 -19.97 -7.30
N SER A 60 14.17 -20.32 -6.90
CA SER A 60 13.13 -20.80 -7.80
C SER A 60 11.75 -20.36 -7.35
N TYR A 61 10.85 -20.27 -8.33
CA TYR A 61 9.42 -20.06 -8.12
C TYR A 61 8.65 -21.12 -8.91
N ASP A 62 7.81 -21.88 -8.23
CA ASP A 62 7.04 -23.00 -8.80
C ASP A 62 7.90 -23.96 -9.64
N GLY A 63 9.08 -24.31 -9.11
CA GLY A 63 10.06 -25.17 -9.77
C GLY A 63 10.84 -24.54 -10.93
N THR A 64 10.48 -23.33 -11.37
CA THR A 64 11.22 -22.59 -12.41
C THR A 64 12.31 -21.74 -11.78
N ALA A 65 13.53 -21.79 -12.33
CA ALA A 65 14.65 -20.99 -11.84
C ALA A 65 14.34 -19.48 -11.94
N ARG A 66 14.41 -18.80 -10.80
CA ARG A 66 14.19 -17.36 -10.62
C ARG A 66 15.04 -16.94 -9.43
N ASN A 67 16.23 -16.42 -9.71
CA ASN A 67 17.15 -16.02 -8.65
C ASN A 67 16.76 -14.65 -8.11
N HIS A 68 16.25 -14.66 -6.88
CA HIS A 68 15.98 -13.51 -6.02
C HIS A 68 14.93 -12.51 -6.51
N ILE A 69 14.45 -12.63 -7.75
CA ILE A 69 13.36 -11.81 -8.30
C ILE A 69 12.45 -12.63 -9.23
N ALA A 70 11.15 -12.42 -9.11
CA ALA A 70 10.14 -12.94 -10.03
C ALA A 70 8.97 -11.95 -10.17
N ARG A 71 8.22 -12.09 -11.26
CA ARG A 71 6.91 -11.45 -11.42
C ARG A 71 5.83 -12.50 -11.49
N LEU A 72 4.70 -12.24 -10.84
CA LEU A 72 3.54 -13.09 -10.77
C LEU A 72 2.37 -12.43 -11.48
N ASN A 73 1.51 -13.24 -12.08
CA ASN A 73 0.21 -12.82 -12.55
C ASN A 73 -0.72 -12.54 -11.36
N ALA A 74 -1.88 -11.93 -11.64
CA ALA A 74 -2.88 -11.63 -10.62
C ALA A 74 -3.43 -12.88 -9.92
N ASP A 75 -3.35 -14.06 -10.52
CA ASP A 75 -3.74 -15.35 -9.91
C ASP A 75 -2.61 -15.99 -9.09
N GLY A 76 -1.44 -15.36 -8.99
CA GLY A 76 -0.27 -15.90 -8.28
C GLY A 76 0.62 -16.81 -9.11
N SER A 77 0.22 -17.20 -10.33
CA SER A 77 1.07 -17.98 -11.22
C SER A 77 2.29 -17.17 -11.68
N LEU A 78 3.39 -17.85 -12.02
CA LEU A 78 4.59 -17.20 -12.54
C LEU A 78 4.31 -16.52 -13.90
N ASP A 79 4.64 -15.24 -14.01
CA ASP A 79 4.67 -14.56 -15.31
C ASP A 79 5.98 -14.90 -16.04
N THR A 80 5.88 -15.80 -17.02
CA THR A 80 7.02 -16.26 -17.81
C THR A 80 7.53 -15.23 -18.82
N SER A 81 6.77 -14.16 -19.10
CA SER A 81 7.23 -13.05 -19.95
C SER A 81 8.23 -12.13 -19.23
N PHE A 82 8.31 -12.25 -17.90
CA PHE A 82 9.37 -11.67 -17.09
C PHE A 82 10.50 -12.68 -16.92
N ASP A 83 11.63 -12.42 -17.58
CA ASP A 83 12.82 -13.26 -17.55
C ASP A 83 14.03 -12.47 -17.06
N PRO A 84 14.49 -12.70 -15.81
CA PRO A 84 15.66 -12.03 -15.27
C PRO A 84 16.99 -12.63 -15.77
N GLY A 85 16.97 -13.65 -16.64
CA GLY A 85 18.17 -14.38 -17.05
C GLY A 85 18.77 -15.15 -15.88
N ILE A 86 20.06 -14.95 -15.60
CA ILE A 86 20.69 -15.46 -14.37
C ILE A 86 20.12 -14.76 -13.13
N GLY A 87 19.60 -13.54 -13.28
CA GLY A 87 19.07 -12.71 -12.20
C GLY A 87 20.17 -12.11 -11.32
N ALA A 88 19.78 -11.69 -10.12
CA ALA A 88 20.73 -11.21 -9.11
C ALA A 88 21.55 -12.39 -8.56
N ASP A 89 22.78 -12.14 -8.12
CA ASP A 89 23.64 -13.18 -7.51
C ASP A 89 23.47 -13.32 -5.99
N ASN A 90 22.58 -12.52 -5.39
CA ASN A 90 22.23 -12.56 -3.97
C ASN A 90 20.89 -11.84 -3.75
N ASP A 91 20.45 -11.78 -2.50
CA ASP A 91 19.14 -11.29 -2.08
C ASP A 91 18.75 -9.93 -2.69
N VAL A 92 17.52 -9.88 -3.21
CA VAL A 92 16.80 -8.63 -3.49
C VAL A 92 15.93 -8.30 -2.29
N ARG A 93 16.18 -7.14 -1.68
CA ARG A 93 15.56 -6.68 -0.43
C ARG A 93 14.48 -5.62 -0.64
N SER A 94 14.59 -4.84 -1.71
CA SER A 94 13.66 -3.76 -2.04
C SER A 94 13.38 -3.70 -3.53
N ILE A 95 12.14 -3.40 -3.89
CA ILE A 95 11.67 -3.22 -5.26
C ILE A 95 10.85 -1.93 -5.32
N ALA A 96 11.09 -1.11 -6.34
CA ALA A 96 10.26 0.05 -6.67
C ALA A 96 9.96 0.07 -8.17
N VAL A 97 8.73 0.43 -8.54
CA VAL A 97 8.28 0.47 -9.94
C VAL A 97 8.14 1.92 -10.39
N GLN A 98 8.82 2.28 -11.47
CA GLN A 98 8.73 3.59 -12.09
C GLN A 98 7.45 3.71 -12.92
N SER A 99 7.02 4.95 -13.19
CA SER A 99 5.80 5.23 -13.97
C SER A 99 5.86 4.73 -15.41
N ASP A 100 7.06 4.55 -15.97
CA ASP A 100 7.29 3.94 -17.28
C ASP A 100 7.32 2.40 -17.26
N GLY A 101 7.06 1.81 -16.09
CA GLY A 101 7.05 0.36 -15.86
C GLY A 101 8.43 -0.26 -15.62
N LYS A 102 9.53 0.51 -15.69
CA LYS A 102 10.85 0.00 -15.29
C LYS A 102 10.90 -0.25 -13.80
N ILE A 103 11.79 -1.16 -13.40
CA ILE A 103 11.82 -1.72 -12.05
C ILE A 103 13.18 -1.46 -11.44
N LEU A 104 13.23 -0.75 -10.32
CA LEU A 104 14.44 -0.61 -9.50
C LEU A 104 14.48 -1.75 -8.48
N ILE A 105 15.64 -2.35 -8.34
CA ILE A 105 15.90 -3.39 -7.33
C ILE A 105 17.08 -2.98 -6.46
N GLY A 106 16.96 -3.22 -5.16
CA GLY A 106 17.99 -2.99 -4.15
C GLY A 106 18.21 -4.24 -3.33
N GLY A 107 19.45 -4.51 -2.91
CA GLY A 107 19.73 -5.63 -2.03
C GLY A 107 21.21 -5.92 -1.82
N GLN A 108 21.52 -7.20 -1.59
CA GLN A 108 22.84 -7.71 -1.24
C GLN A 108 23.60 -8.31 -2.42
N PHE A 109 23.14 -8.07 -3.66
CA PHE A 109 23.74 -8.58 -4.90
C PHE A 109 24.88 -7.69 -5.40
N ALA A 110 25.88 -8.30 -6.03
CA ALA A 110 27.03 -7.62 -6.64
C ALA A 110 26.96 -7.66 -8.18
N SER A 111 26.11 -8.52 -8.72
CA SER A 111 25.83 -8.61 -10.14
C SER A 111 24.36 -8.90 -10.43
N TYR A 112 23.94 -8.50 -11.62
CA TYR A 112 22.66 -8.84 -12.20
C TYR A 112 22.89 -9.35 -13.62
N ASP A 113 22.43 -10.56 -13.90
CA ASP A 113 22.62 -11.26 -15.18
C ASP A 113 24.09 -11.27 -15.64
N GLY A 114 25.00 -11.53 -14.68
CA GLY A 114 26.44 -11.53 -14.90
C GLY A 114 27.10 -10.16 -15.08
N THR A 115 26.32 -9.07 -15.15
CA THR A 115 26.83 -7.69 -15.21
C THR A 115 27.00 -7.12 -13.82
N SER A 116 28.15 -6.50 -13.53
CA SER A 116 28.39 -5.89 -12.21
C SER A 116 27.39 -4.76 -11.94
N ARG A 117 26.68 -4.92 -10.82
CA ARG A 117 25.68 -4.00 -10.29
C ARG A 117 25.72 -4.15 -8.77
N ASN A 118 26.45 -3.25 -8.12
CA ASN A 118 26.63 -3.32 -6.68
C ASN A 118 25.39 -2.77 -5.97
N ARG A 119 24.59 -3.69 -5.42
CA ARG A 119 23.48 -3.44 -4.49
C ARG A 119 22.28 -2.71 -5.06
N ILE A 120 22.36 -2.20 -6.29
CA ILE A 120 21.25 -1.56 -7.00
C ILE A 120 21.33 -1.80 -8.51
N ALA A 121 20.18 -2.03 -9.13
CA ALA A 121 20.03 -2.12 -10.58
C ALA A 121 18.66 -1.60 -11.00
N ARG A 122 18.53 -1.23 -12.27
CA ARG A 122 17.24 -1.02 -12.92
C ARG A 122 17.01 -2.07 -13.99
N LEU A 123 15.80 -2.59 -14.07
CA LEU A 123 15.35 -3.60 -15.01
C LEU A 123 14.31 -2.99 -15.96
N ASN A 124 14.29 -3.48 -17.18
CA ASN A 124 13.21 -3.26 -18.12
C ASN A 124 11.95 -4.02 -17.67
N THR A 125 10.81 -3.70 -18.27
CA THR A 125 9.50 -4.33 -17.97
C THR A 125 9.48 -5.85 -18.19
N ASN A 126 10.42 -6.40 -18.95
CA ASN A 126 10.57 -7.84 -19.21
C ASN A 126 11.58 -8.53 -18.28
N GLY A 127 12.17 -7.81 -17.32
CA GLY A 127 13.17 -8.35 -16.39
C GLY A 127 14.61 -8.24 -16.85
N SER A 128 14.89 -7.91 -18.12
CA SER A 128 16.28 -7.68 -18.56
C SER A 128 16.90 -6.44 -17.92
N LEU A 129 18.22 -6.44 -17.74
CA LEU A 129 18.94 -5.28 -17.19
C LEU A 129 18.80 -4.04 -18.09
N ASP A 130 18.44 -2.89 -17.50
CA ASP A 130 18.50 -1.59 -18.19
C ASP A 130 19.91 -1.02 -18.09
N SER A 131 20.65 -1.05 -19.20
CA SER A 131 22.02 -0.54 -19.28
C SER A 131 22.12 0.99 -19.23
N SER A 132 21.02 1.73 -19.43
CA SER A 132 21.01 3.19 -19.29
C SER A 132 21.06 3.67 -17.84
N PHE A 133 20.84 2.75 -16.89
CA PHE A 133 21.08 2.96 -15.48
C PHE A 133 22.43 2.38 -15.09
N ASP A 134 23.37 3.25 -14.75
CA ASP A 134 24.72 2.86 -14.32
C ASP A 134 25.01 3.44 -12.93
N PRO A 135 25.05 2.58 -11.89
CA PRO A 135 25.39 3.02 -10.53
C PRO A 135 26.90 3.23 -10.32
N GLY A 136 27.73 3.05 -11.36
CA GLY A 136 29.19 3.05 -11.23
C GLY A 136 29.64 1.94 -10.29
N SER A 137 30.44 2.27 -9.29
CA SER A 137 30.82 1.32 -8.23
C SER A 137 29.71 1.05 -7.20
N GLY A 138 28.59 1.77 -7.26
CA GLY A 138 27.39 1.56 -6.44
C GLY A 138 27.63 1.73 -4.95
N ALA A 139 26.79 1.10 -4.13
CA ALA A 139 26.94 1.11 -2.68
C ALA A 139 28.04 0.13 -2.23
N ASN A 140 28.92 0.57 -1.33
CA ASN A 140 30.19 -0.12 -1.08
C ASN A 140 30.17 -1.25 -0.02
N ASN A 141 29.06 -1.47 0.69
CA ASN A 141 28.99 -2.51 1.72
C ASN A 141 28.10 -3.69 1.31
N ALA A 142 28.31 -4.84 1.96
CA ALA A 142 27.69 -6.11 1.58
C ALA A 142 26.19 -6.18 1.90
N ASP A 143 25.78 -5.60 3.03
CA ASP A 143 24.38 -5.55 3.45
C ASP A 143 23.51 -4.66 2.53
N GLY A 144 24.15 -3.72 1.83
CA GLY A 144 23.62 -3.14 0.60
C GLY A 144 22.50 -2.13 0.75
N VAL A 145 21.65 -2.05 -0.28
CA VAL A 145 20.48 -1.15 -0.36
C VAL A 145 19.24 -1.91 0.10
N LEU A 146 18.57 -1.39 1.12
CA LEU A 146 17.47 -2.05 1.83
C LEU A 146 16.14 -1.35 1.61
N ALA A 147 16.16 -0.09 1.21
CA ALA A 147 14.97 0.68 0.86
C ALA A 147 15.22 1.55 -0.37
N ILE A 148 14.24 1.64 -1.25
CA ILE A 148 14.25 2.45 -2.46
C ILE A 148 12.91 3.17 -2.56
N GLU A 149 12.93 4.48 -2.77
CA GLU A 149 11.75 5.26 -3.13
C GLU A 149 12.02 6.15 -4.34
N ILE A 150 10.98 6.41 -5.13
CA ILE A 150 11.03 7.26 -6.31
C ILE A 150 10.34 8.58 -5.97
N ILE A 151 11.02 9.71 -6.19
CA ILE A 151 10.44 11.05 -5.98
C ILE A 151 9.81 11.60 -7.28
N SER A 152 9.04 12.69 -7.17
CA SER A 152 8.15 13.22 -8.23
C SER A 152 8.82 13.71 -9.53
N ASP A 153 10.15 13.76 -9.58
CA ASP A 153 10.94 14.07 -10.79
C ASP A 153 11.67 12.83 -11.38
N GLY A 154 11.37 11.63 -10.86
CA GLY A 154 11.98 10.37 -11.26
C GLY A 154 13.35 10.10 -10.65
N LYS A 155 13.90 11.01 -9.83
CA LYS A 155 15.07 10.70 -9.00
C LYS A 155 14.71 9.67 -7.93
N ILE A 156 15.76 9.08 -7.35
CA ILE A 156 15.63 7.88 -6.53
C ILE A 156 16.30 8.15 -5.19
N ILE A 157 15.60 7.94 -4.08
CA ILE A 157 16.20 7.91 -2.74
C ILE A 157 16.50 6.46 -2.40
N ILE A 158 17.71 6.20 -1.92
CA ILE A 158 18.11 4.89 -1.43
C ILE A 158 18.49 4.97 0.05
N GLY A 159 18.13 3.93 0.78
CA GLY A 159 18.50 3.69 2.17
C GLY A 159 19.14 2.31 2.30
N GLY A 160 20.12 2.16 3.18
CA GLY A 160 20.70 0.86 3.47
C GLY A 160 21.89 0.94 4.39
N ASN A 161 22.77 -0.05 4.26
CA ASN A 161 24.03 -0.11 4.95
C ASN A 161 25.15 0.10 3.92
N PHE A 162 25.66 1.32 3.87
CA PHE A 162 26.79 1.71 3.02
C PHE A 162 27.36 3.03 3.53
N ASN A 163 28.61 3.31 3.17
CA ASN A 163 29.33 4.54 3.56
C ASN A 163 29.68 5.42 2.36
N THR A 164 29.72 4.83 1.18
CA THR A 164 29.90 5.55 -0.07
C THR A 164 28.96 4.99 -1.13
N TYR A 165 28.53 5.87 -2.02
CA TYR A 165 27.93 5.50 -3.29
C TYR A 165 28.81 6.04 -4.41
N ASP A 166 29.22 5.15 -5.31
CA ASP A 166 30.15 5.47 -6.39
C ASP A 166 31.44 6.20 -5.92
N GLY A 167 31.97 5.77 -4.78
CA GLY A 167 33.13 6.40 -4.13
C GLY A 167 32.86 7.75 -3.44
N ILE A 168 31.67 8.34 -3.60
CA ILE A 168 31.25 9.58 -2.93
C ILE A 168 30.71 9.24 -1.54
N SER A 169 31.12 9.97 -0.51
CA SER A 169 30.65 9.74 0.86
C SER A 169 29.14 9.96 0.98
N ARG A 170 28.44 8.90 1.35
CA ARG A 170 26.99 8.82 1.54
C ARG A 170 26.75 7.73 2.59
N SER A 171 26.65 8.11 3.86
CA SER A 171 26.43 7.11 4.91
C SER A 171 24.94 6.83 5.07
N GLY A 172 24.54 5.61 4.69
CA GLY A 172 23.21 5.03 4.80
C GLY A 172 22.12 5.61 3.90
N VAL A 173 22.28 6.83 3.38
CA VAL A 173 21.28 7.49 2.51
C VAL A 173 21.96 8.20 1.33
N ALA A 174 21.39 8.06 0.14
CA ALA A 174 21.77 8.85 -1.03
C ALA A 174 20.54 9.17 -1.91
N ARG A 175 20.62 10.26 -2.67
CA ARG A 175 19.74 10.51 -3.81
C ARG A 175 20.50 10.28 -5.11
N LEU A 176 19.85 9.62 -6.06
CA LEU A 176 20.37 9.30 -7.39
C LEU A 176 19.55 10.01 -8.46
N ASN A 177 20.22 10.40 -9.53
CA ASN A 177 19.59 10.81 -10.77
C ASN A 177 18.94 9.60 -11.49
N THR A 178 18.10 9.87 -12.48
CA THR A 178 17.40 8.85 -13.28
C THR A 178 18.34 7.91 -14.04
N ASN A 179 19.62 8.25 -14.18
CA ASN A 179 20.64 7.41 -14.81
C ASN A 179 21.49 6.61 -13.82
N GLY A 180 21.24 6.70 -12.51
CA GLY A 180 21.98 6.01 -11.46
C GLY A 180 23.16 6.77 -10.87
N SER A 181 23.56 7.91 -11.44
CA SER A 181 24.59 8.77 -10.84
C SER A 181 24.12 9.48 -9.57
N VAL A 182 25.03 9.81 -8.66
CA VAL A 182 24.70 10.57 -7.44
C VAL A 182 24.17 11.96 -7.78
N ASP A 183 23.07 12.36 -7.15
CA ASP A 183 22.61 13.75 -7.15
C ASP A 183 23.38 14.56 -6.11
N SER A 184 24.24 15.48 -6.58
CA SER A 184 25.08 16.32 -5.73
C SER A 184 24.30 17.42 -4.98
N SER A 185 23.06 17.71 -5.37
CA SER A 185 22.19 18.64 -4.65
C SER A 185 21.59 18.04 -3.37
N PHE A 186 21.74 16.73 -3.18
CA PHE A 186 21.43 16.02 -1.95
C PHE A 186 22.72 15.73 -1.19
N ASP A 187 22.90 16.37 -0.05
CA ASP A 187 24.06 16.19 0.82
C ASP A 187 23.61 15.81 2.23
N PRO A 188 23.80 14.54 2.63
CA PRO A 188 23.48 14.07 3.98
C PRO A 188 24.54 14.45 5.02
N GLY A 189 25.60 15.19 4.64
CA GLY A 189 26.74 15.46 5.52
C GLY A 189 27.43 14.17 5.93
N ASN A 190 27.59 13.94 7.24
CA ASN A 190 28.12 12.67 7.75
C ASN A 190 27.12 11.50 7.65
N GLY A 191 25.86 11.76 7.26
CA GLY A 191 24.79 10.77 7.17
C GLY A 191 24.49 10.11 8.51
N ILE A 192 24.03 8.84 8.47
CA ILE A 192 23.77 8.08 9.69
C ILE A 192 25.07 7.73 10.43
N GLN A 193 25.01 7.71 11.76
CA GLN A 193 26.15 7.38 12.62
C GLN A 193 25.72 6.53 13.81
N THR A 194 26.63 5.68 14.28
CA THR A 194 26.46 4.91 15.51
C THR A 194 27.52 5.31 16.52
N THR A 195 27.08 5.68 17.72
CA THR A 195 27.90 6.09 18.85
C THR A 195 27.89 4.98 19.89
N PHE A 196 29.07 4.43 20.15
CA PHE A 196 29.29 3.44 21.19
C PHE A 196 29.85 4.15 22.44
N PRO A 197 29.12 4.16 23.57
CA PRO A 197 29.59 4.80 24.80
C PRO A 197 30.99 4.30 25.19
N GLY A 198 31.93 5.23 25.35
CA GLY A 198 33.33 4.92 25.69
C GLY A 198 34.26 4.55 24.51
N PHE A 199 33.72 4.40 23.29
CA PHE A 199 34.51 4.04 22.10
C PHE A 199 34.47 5.09 20.99
N GLY A 200 33.42 5.91 20.93
CA GLY A 200 33.28 7.01 19.96
C GLY A 200 32.16 6.81 18.93
N THR A 201 32.17 7.65 17.90
CA THR A 201 31.14 7.70 16.85
C THR A 201 31.72 7.26 15.52
N PHE A 202 31.01 6.38 14.81
CA PHE A 202 31.43 5.79 13.54
C PHE A 202 30.31 5.89 12.50
N SER A 203 30.68 6.00 11.22
CA SER A 203 29.77 5.85 10.08
C SER A 203 29.41 4.37 9.90
N LEU A 204 28.50 3.92 10.77
CA LEU A 204 27.95 2.58 10.83
C LEU A 204 26.46 2.71 11.15
N GLY A 205 25.67 1.80 10.59
CA GLY A 205 24.24 1.72 10.84
C GLY A 205 23.48 1.22 9.62
N TRP A 206 22.18 1.07 9.78
CA TRP A 206 21.27 0.61 8.73
C TRP A 206 20.14 1.61 8.59
N VAL A 207 19.76 1.92 7.34
CA VAL A 207 18.45 2.45 7.01
C VAL A 207 17.64 1.32 6.39
N GLU A 208 16.70 0.77 7.14
CA GLU A 208 15.83 -0.34 6.75
C GLU A 208 14.60 0.12 5.98
N THR A 209 14.14 1.34 6.27
CA THR A 209 12.93 1.90 5.70
C THR A 209 13.12 3.39 5.47
N LEU A 210 12.51 3.89 4.41
CA LEU A 210 12.39 5.31 4.14
C LEU A 210 11.06 5.59 3.46
N VAL A 211 10.48 6.76 3.74
CA VAL A 211 9.22 7.20 3.14
C VAL A 211 9.32 8.70 2.83
N ILE A 212 8.80 9.09 1.67
CA ILE A 212 8.72 10.50 1.26
C ILE A 212 7.38 11.07 1.72
N GLN A 213 7.43 12.18 2.46
CA GLN A 213 6.23 12.92 2.85
C GLN A 213 5.71 13.80 1.71
N PRO A 214 4.41 14.18 1.71
CA PRO A 214 3.84 15.05 0.67
C PRO A 214 4.55 16.39 0.50
N ASP A 215 5.20 16.91 1.54
CA ASP A 215 5.99 18.15 1.51
C ASP A 215 7.42 17.96 0.97
N GLY A 216 7.78 16.75 0.55
CA GLY A 216 9.09 16.39 0.03
C GLY A 216 10.16 16.11 1.08
N LYS A 217 9.82 16.13 2.38
CA LYS A 217 10.71 15.63 3.44
C LYS A 217 10.78 14.10 3.41
N ILE A 218 11.84 13.56 3.98
CA ILE A 218 12.14 12.13 3.92
C ILE A 218 12.26 11.61 5.35
N LEU A 219 11.42 10.66 5.73
CA LEU A 219 11.59 9.91 6.97
C LEU A 219 12.49 8.71 6.71
N ILE A 220 13.42 8.45 7.62
CA ILE A 220 14.27 7.26 7.60
C ILE A 220 14.15 6.53 8.94
N GLY A 221 14.12 5.20 8.86
CA GLY A 221 14.10 4.30 10.00
C GLY A 221 15.13 3.18 9.84
N GLY A 222 15.71 2.73 10.94
CA GLY A 222 16.64 1.60 10.92
C GLY A 222 17.37 1.41 12.24
N ASN A 223 18.69 1.18 12.18
CA ASN A 223 19.55 1.05 13.34
C ASN A 223 20.72 2.03 13.28
N PHE A 224 20.61 3.13 14.03
CA PHE A 224 21.61 4.18 14.14
C PHE A 224 21.34 5.06 15.38
N THR A 225 22.31 5.88 15.79
CA THR A 225 22.19 6.73 16.99
C THR A 225 22.38 8.23 16.71
N GLY A 226 22.76 8.58 15.49
CA GLY A 226 22.92 9.96 15.07
C GLY A 226 22.73 10.14 13.57
N TYR A 227 22.51 11.39 13.19
CA TYR A 227 22.49 11.85 11.81
C TYR A 227 23.25 13.18 11.73
N ASP A 228 24.26 13.23 10.87
CA ASP A 228 25.13 14.40 10.68
C ASP A 228 25.62 15.04 11.99
N GLY A 229 26.10 14.22 12.92
CA GLY A 229 26.59 14.66 14.23
C GLY A 229 25.51 14.99 15.27
N VAL A 230 24.23 15.01 14.89
CA VAL A 230 23.10 15.23 15.80
C VAL A 230 22.53 13.90 16.28
N SER A 231 22.27 13.79 17.59
CA SER A 231 21.66 12.57 18.17
C SER A 231 20.26 12.32 17.59
N ARG A 232 20.09 11.14 17.00
CA ARG A 232 18.84 10.63 16.43
C ARG A 232 18.86 9.12 16.56
N ARG A 233 18.04 8.57 17.46
CA ARG A 233 18.03 7.13 17.67
C ARG A 233 17.00 6.49 16.76
N ASN A 234 17.48 5.75 15.76
CA ASN A 234 16.73 4.87 14.87
C ASN A 234 15.66 5.51 13.96
N ILE A 235 15.30 6.78 14.17
CA ILE A 235 14.38 7.55 13.33
C ILE A 235 14.94 8.95 13.13
N ALA A 236 14.90 9.43 11.89
CA ALA A 236 15.20 10.82 11.55
C ALA A 236 14.31 11.30 10.40
N ARG A 237 14.08 12.61 10.34
CA ARG A 237 13.48 13.27 9.18
C ARG A 237 14.50 14.17 8.51
N LEU A 238 14.58 14.11 7.20
CA LEU A 238 15.50 14.88 6.37
C LEU A 238 14.71 15.87 5.52
N ASN A 239 15.30 17.04 5.29
CA ASN A 239 14.85 17.95 4.26
C ASN A 239 15.12 17.36 2.87
N SER A 240 14.47 17.91 1.85
CA SER A 240 14.65 17.46 0.46
C SER A 240 16.08 17.62 -0.07
N ASN A 241 16.94 18.40 0.58
CA ASN A 241 18.36 18.51 0.24
C ASN A 241 19.28 17.55 1.02
N GLY A 242 18.72 16.67 1.86
CA GLY A 242 19.48 15.71 2.67
C GLY A 242 19.90 16.20 4.05
N SER A 243 19.80 17.50 4.34
CA SER A 243 20.07 18.00 5.69
C SER A 243 19.02 17.50 6.71
N LEU A 244 19.41 17.36 7.98
CA LEU A 244 18.49 16.98 9.04
C LEU A 244 17.39 18.03 9.25
N ASP A 245 16.13 17.60 9.32
CA ASP A 245 15.04 18.42 9.82
C ASP A 245 15.01 18.36 11.35
N THR A 246 15.44 19.46 11.99
CA THR A 246 15.51 19.56 13.44
C THR A 246 14.16 19.82 14.11
N SER A 247 13.12 20.19 13.34
CA SER A 247 11.75 20.32 13.86
C SER A 247 11.11 18.97 14.17
N PHE A 248 11.65 17.88 13.60
CA PHE A 248 11.34 16.51 13.99
C PHE A 248 12.38 16.03 15.00
N ASN A 249 11.94 15.83 16.24
CA ASN A 249 12.81 15.41 17.33
C ASN A 249 12.20 14.21 18.07
N PRO A 250 12.31 13.00 17.50
CA PRO A 250 11.73 11.80 18.07
C PRO A 250 12.41 11.43 19.38
N SER A 251 11.70 10.65 20.20
CA SER A 251 12.26 10.16 21.45
C SER A 251 13.54 9.36 21.24
N SER A 252 14.46 9.48 22.19
CA SER A 252 15.75 8.77 22.17
C SER A 252 15.68 7.34 22.72
N ASP A 253 14.52 6.85 23.18
CA ASP A 253 14.37 5.54 23.81
C ASP A 253 13.92 4.41 22.86
N VAL A 254 13.75 4.68 21.56
CA VAL A 254 13.61 3.65 20.53
C VAL A 254 14.91 2.86 20.46
N SER A 255 14.96 1.70 21.11
CA SER A 255 16.23 1.13 21.58
C SER A 255 16.92 0.16 20.62
N VAL A 256 16.22 -0.38 19.60
CA VAL A 256 16.79 -1.39 18.69
C VAL A 256 16.61 -1.03 17.23
N TRP A 257 15.66 -1.61 16.50
CA TRP A 257 15.54 -1.45 15.05
C TRP A 257 14.17 -0.87 14.70
N VAL A 258 14.13 0.03 13.73
CA VAL A 258 12.89 0.46 13.08
C VAL A 258 12.87 -0.15 11.69
N TYR A 259 11.98 -1.11 11.47
CA TYR A 259 11.88 -1.84 10.20
C TYR A 259 10.86 -1.25 9.24
N SER A 260 9.88 -0.49 9.74
CA SER A 260 8.81 0.06 8.90
C SER A 260 8.33 1.40 9.42
N ILE A 261 8.09 2.33 8.49
CA ILE A 261 7.42 3.59 8.71
C ILE A 261 6.25 3.68 7.72
N ALA A 262 5.10 4.14 8.18
CA ALA A 262 3.95 4.42 7.31
C ALA A 262 3.36 5.80 7.64
N LEU A 263 2.94 6.53 6.60
CA LEU A 263 2.34 7.85 6.72
C LEU A 263 0.82 7.75 6.76
N ARG A 264 0.22 8.35 7.78
CA ARG A 264 -1.23 8.55 7.85
C ARG A 264 -1.62 9.81 7.08
N SER A 265 -2.86 9.85 6.61
CA SER A 265 -3.44 11.01 5.88
C SER A 265 -3.54 12.26 6.75
N ASP A 266 -3.64 12.11 8.08
CA ASP A 266 -3.65 13.19 9.06
C ASP A 266 -2.25 13.78 9.37
N GLY A 267 -1.20 13.28 8.71
CA GLY A 267 0.18 13.73 8.88
C GLY A 267 0.92 13.09 10.07
N LYS A 268 0.28 12.18 10.80
CA LYS A 268 0.93 11.35 11.82
C LYS A 268 1.67 10.18 11.16
N ILE A 269 2.57 9.57 11.93
CA ILE A 269 3.53 8.60 11.42
C ILE A 269 3.45 7.34 12.27
N LEU A 270 3.13 6.20 11.64
CA LEU A 270 3.24 4.90 12.28
C LEU A 270 4.67 4.38 12.17
N VAL A 271 5.18 3.83 13.28
CA VAL A 271 6.54 3.31 13.39
C VAL A 271 6.46 1.87 13.89
N GLY A 272 7.01 0.95 13.11
CA GLY A 272 7.11 -0.48 13.41
C GLY A 272 8.55 -0.92 13.54
N GLY A 273 8.85 -1.78 14.51
CA GLY A 273 10.24 -2.16 14.77
C GLY A 273 10.43 -3.26 15.79
N GLU A 274 11.56 -3.17 16.49
CA GLU A 274 11.96 -3.96 17.65
C GLU A 274 12.22 -2.95 18.78
N PHE A 275 11.20 -2.61 19.53
CA PHE A 275 11.31 -1.68 20.65
C PHE A 275 10.17 -1.92 21.64
N THR A 276 10.39 -1.58 22.90
CA THR A 276 9.41 -1.77 23.97
C THR A 276 8.87 -0.46 24.54
N THR A 277 9.52 0.65 24.21
CA THR A 277 9.16 1.98 24.72
C THR A 277 9.28 3.05 23.65
N TYR A 278 8.44 4.08 23.76
CA TYR A 278 8.57 5.33 23.05
C TYR A 278 8.18 6.47 23.99
N ASP A 279 9.07 7.45 24.16
CA ASP A 279 8.88 8.60 25.05
C ASP A 279 8.51 8.21 26.49
N GLY A 280 9.13 7.13 26.98
CA GLY A 280 8.88 6.56 28.30
C GLY A 280 7.59 5.75 28.45
N ALA A 281 6.70 5.76 27.46
CA ALA A 281 5.50 4.93 27.42
C ALA A 281 5.82 3.53 26.88
N SER A 282 5.14 2.50 27.41
CA SER A 282 5.24 1.14 26.87
C SER A 282 4.63 1.08 25.47
N ARG A 283 5.44 0.70 24.48
CA ARG A 283 5.08 0.57 23.07
C ARG A 283 5.78 -0.65 22.50
N ASN A 284 5.09 -1.79 22.48
CA ASN A 284 5.66 -3.07 22.07
C ASN A 284 5.63 -3.22 20.54
N ASN A 285 6.68 -2.69 19.92
CA ASN A 285 7.06 -2.80 18.50
C ASN A 285 6.23 -1.99 17.50
N ILE A 286 5.20 -1.29 17.97
CA ILE A 286 4.44 -0.34 17.16
C ILE A 286 4.05 0.88 17.98
N THR A 287 4.11 2.05 17.35
CA THR A 287 3.64 3.31 17.92
C THR A 287 3.21 4.27 16.81
N CYS A 288 2.49 5.32 17.17
CA CYS A 288 2.22 6.46 16.31
C CYS A 288 2.90 7.70 16.88
N VAL A 289 3.47 8.53 16.02
CA VAL A 289 4.16 9.76 16.41
C VAL A 289 3.59 10.94 15.62
N ASN A 290 3.57 12.10 16.27
CA ASN A 290 3.13 13.35 15.70
C ASN A 290 4.14 13.88 14.66
N ALA A 291 3.73 14.92 13.92
CA ALA A 291 4.58 15.54 12.89
C ALA A 291 5.86 16.18 13.44
N ASP A 292 5.96 16.43 14.75
CA ASP A 292 7.17 16.90 15.44
C ASP A 292 8.03 15.76 16.03
N GLY A 293 7.57 14.51 15.93
CA GLY A 293 8.22 13.34 16.51
C GLY A 293 7.85 13.06 17.97
N GLY A 294 6.94 13.84 18.59
CA GLY A 294 6.38 13.49 19.89
C GLY A 294 5.47 12.27 19.81
N LEU A 295 5.29 11.55 20.92
CA LEU A 295 4.37 10.42 20.99
C LEU A 295 2.93 10.88 20.74
N ASP A 296 2.20 10.18 19.87
CA ASP A 296 0.75 10.27 19.84
C ASP A 296 0.16 9.28 20.85
N THR A 297 -0.40 9.80 21.94
CA THR A 297 -0.97 8.98 23.01
C THR A 297 -2.35 8.43 22.69
N SER A 298 -3.02 8.93 21.64
CA SER A 298 -4.30 8.39 21.18
C SER A 298 -4.16 7.03 20.49
N PHE A 299 -2.96 6.70 20.02
CA PHE A 299 -2.60 5.36 19.57
C PHE A 299 -1.98 4.57 20.73
N ASP A 300 -2.72 3.60 21.26
CA ASP A 300 -2.28 2.73 22.34
C ASP A 300 -2.38 1.24 21.95
N PRO A 301 -1.25 0.58 21.63
CA PRO A 301 -1.25 -0.84 21.29
C PRO A 301 -1.53 -1.75 22.49
N GLY A 302 -1.65 -1.22 23.72
CA GLY A 302 -1.81 -2.01 24.93
C GLY A 302 -0.54 -2.81 25.27
N THR A 303 -0.68 -4.12 25.50
CA THR A 303 0.49 -5.02 25.61
C THR A 303 1.09 -5.35 24.25
N GLY A 304 0.45 -4.99 23.14
CA GLY A 304 0.97 -5.04 21.78
C GLY A 304 1.40 -6.44 21.35
N THR A 305 2.43 -6.50 20.51
CA THR A 305 2.95 -7.77 19.98
C THR A 305 3.77 -8.53 21.01
N SER A 306 3.60 -9.86 21.07
CA SER A 306 4.44 -10.72 21.91
C SER A 306 4.60 -12.14 21.35
N GLY A 307 5.60 -12.87 21.87
CA GLY A 307 5.99 -14.20 21.40
C GLY A 307 6.72 -14.18 20.04
N GLY A 308 7.39 -15.27 19.69
CA GLY A 308 8.21 -15.33 18.47
C GLY A 308 9.49 -14.49 18.55
N PHE A 309 9.79 -13.74 17.49
CA PHE A 309 10.94 -12.83 17.41
C PHE A 309 10.62 -11.41 17.87
N ILE A 310 9.34 -11.10 18.13
CA ILE A 310 8.85 -9.85 18.69
C ILE A 310 9.26 -8.65 17.84
N THR A 311 8.86 -8.66 16.56
CA THR A 311 9.16 -7.58 15.59
C THR A 311 7.93 -7.22 14.78
N VAL A 312 7.77 -5.93 14.44
CA VAL A 312 6.90 -5.45 13.37
C VAL A 312 7.81 -5.01 12.22
N ARG A 313 7.67 -5.66 11.07
CA ARG A 313 8.52 -5.50 9.88
C ARG A 313 7.84 -4.81 8.71
N SER A 314 6.52 -4.85 8.66
CA SER A 314 5.73 -4.19 7.62
C SER A 314 4.50 -3.56 8.26
N ILE A 315 4.20 -2.33 7.86
CA ILE A 315 2.96 -1.62 8.18
C ILE A 315 2.31 -1.22 6.86
N ALA A 316 1.02 -1.49 6.71
CA ALA A 316 0.21 -0.98 5.61
C ALA A 316 -1.07 -0.37 6.16
N ILE A 317 -1.50 0.76 5.61
CA ILE A 317 -2.73 1.46 6.03
C ILE A 317 -3.78 1.22 4.95
N GLN A 318 -4.91 0.61 5.32
CA GLN A 318 -6.04 0.39 4.42
C GLN A 318 -6.78 1.72 4.14
N PRO A 319 -7.54 1.83 3.04
CA PRO A 319 -8.31 3.04 2.71
C PRO A 319 -9.23 3.54 3.83
N ASN A 320 -9.83 2.60 4.59
CA ASN A 320 -10.67 2.89 5.75
C ASN A 320 -9.90 3.29 7.03
N GLY A 321 -8.58 3.50 6.95
CA GLY A 321 -7.73 3.91 8.06
C GLY A 321 -7.25 2.77 8.97
N LYS A 322 -7.75 1.54 8.81
CA LYS A 322 -7.27 0.39 9.58
C LYS A 322 -5.82 0.06 9.23
N VAL A 323 -5.08 -0.46 10.21
CA VAL A 323 -3.63 -0.69 10.09
C VAL A 323 -3.34 -2.18 10.06
N LEU A 324 -2.73 -2.66 8.99
CA LEU A 324 -2.17 -4.01 8.92
C LEU A 324 -0.72 -4.00 9.39
N ILE A 325 -0.38 -4.97 10.24
CA ILE A 325 0.99 -5.19 10.70
C ILE A 325 1.45 -6.61 10.35
N GLY A 326 2.67 -6.70 9.85
CA GLY A 326 3.35 -7.94 9.50
C GLY A 326 4.69 -8.03 10.24
N GLY A 327 5.04 -9.20 10.75
CA GLY A 327 6.30 -9.35 11.47
C GLY A 327 6.50 -10.75 12.05
N GLY A 328 7.36 -10.84 13.06
CA GLY A 328 7.68 -12.08 13.75
C GLY A 328 7.08 -12.14 15.15
N PHE A 329 5.76 -12.15 15.27
CA PHE A 329 5.04 -12.25 16.56
C PHE A 329 4.02 -13.38 16.52
N THR A 330 3.55 -13.86 17.68
CA THR A 330 2.53 -14.91 17.76
C THR A 330 1.24 -14.45 18.43
N THR A 331 1.25 -13.28 19.07
CA THR A 331 0.10 -12.67 19.72
C THR A 331 0.11 -11.16 19.58
N TYR A 332 -1.08 -10.57 19.69
CA TYR A 332 -1.29 -9.15 19.91
C TYR A 332 -2.29 -8.97 21.05
N ASN A 333 -1.95 -8.21 22.09
CA ASN A 333 -2.79 -8.06 23.29
C ASN A 333 -3.24 -9.39 23.92
N GLY A 334 -2.35 -10.40 23.88
CA GLY A 334 -2.63 -11.76 24.36
C GLY A 334 -3.53 -12.61 23.46
N VAL A 335 -4.11 -12.03 22.40
CA VAL A 335 -4.89 -12.77 21.40
C VAL A 335 -3.94 -13.35 20.36
N SER A 336 -4.15 -14.61 19.97
CA SER A 336 -3.30 -15.27 18.96
C SER A 336 -3.37 -14.54 17.61
N ARG A 337 -2.20 -14.14 17.12
CA ARG A 337 -1.98 -13.47 15.83
C ARG A 337 -0.59 -13.87 15.35
N ASN A 338 -0.51 -14.91 14.52
CA ASN A 338 0.78 -15.39 14.05
C ASN A 338 1.22 -14.59 12.82
N GLY A 339 2.23 -13.75 13.03
CA GLY A 339 2.95 -12.96 12.04
C GLY A 339 2.17 -11.84 11.35
N PHE A 340 0.86 -11.79 11.52
CA PHE A 340 -0.02 -10.85 10.83
C PHE A 340 -1.19 -10.42 11.74
N ALA A 341 -1.55 -9.14 11.74
CA ALA A 341 -2.72 -8.63 12.46
C ALA A 341 -3.25 -7.35 11.81
N ARG A 342 -4.53 -7.05 12.05
CA ARG A 342 -5.14 -5.76 11.74
C ARG A 342 -5.47 -5.02 13.04
N LEU A 343 -5.23 -3.72 13.05
CA LEU A 343 -5.46 -2.82 14.16
C LEU A 343 -6.47 -1.74 13.75
N ASP A 344 -7.22 -1.25 14.74
CA ASP A 344 -8.03 -0.06 14.61
C ASP A 344 -7.16 1.21 14.67
N ASP A 345 -7.76 2.37 14.37
CA ASP A 345 -7.02 3.64 14.28
C ASP A 345 -6.37 4.08 15.61
N ASP A 346 -6.91 3.59 16.73
CA ASP A 346 -6.39 3.80 18.09
C ASP A 346 -5.30 2.78 18.48
N GLY A 347 -4.91 1.87 17.59
CA GLY A 347 -3.92 0.83 17.84
C GLY A 347 -4.43 -0.40 18.58
N SER A 348 -5.71 -0.44 18.96
CA SER A 348 -6.32 -1.66 19.49
C SER A 348 -6.45 -2.74 18.40
N LEU A 349 -6.62 -4.00 18.82
CA LEU A 349 -6.71 -5.12 17.89
C LEU A 349 -8.09 -5.16 17.24
N ASP A 350 -8.14 -5.15 15.91
CA ASP A 350 -9.39 -5.41 15.20
C ASP A 350 -9.76 -6.90 15.34
N LEU A 351 -10.76 -7.17 16.16
CA LEU A 351 -11.23 -8.53 16.42
C LEU A 351 -12.10 -9.09 15.29
N SER A 352 -12.64 -8.24 14.42
CA SER A 352 -13.42 -8.68 13.24
C SER A 352 -12.52 -9.32 12.17
N PHE A 353 -11.24 -8.94 12.13
CA PHE A 353 -10.26 -9.50 11.22
C PHE A 353 -9.54 -10.70 11.84
N ASN A 354 -10.16 -11.87 11.71
CA ASN A 354 -9.69 -13.11 12.35
C ASN A 354 -8.91 -14.01 11.39
N ILE A 355 -7.59 -13.88 11.41
CA ILE A 355 -6.64 -14.64 10.58
C ILE A 355 -6.55 -16.15 10.90
N GLY A 356 -7.35 -16.67 11.84
CA GLY A 356 -7.28 -18.07 12.26
C GLY A 356 -5.91 -18.41 12.87
N THR A 357 -5.26 -19.48 12.38
CA THR A 357 -3.89 -19.79 12.81
C THR A 357 -2.81 -18.90 12.17
N GLY A 358 -3.18 -18.02 11.23
CA GLY A 358 -2.26 -17.11 10.57
C GLY A 358 -1.18 -17.82 9.76
N VAL A 359 -0.01 -17.19 9.66
CA VAL A 359 1.16 -17.81 9.03
C VAL A 359 1.83 -18.80 9.98
N THR A 360 2.28 -19.95 9.47
CA THR A 360 3.06 -20.92 10.27
C THR A 360 4.25 -21.49 9.47
N ALA A 361 5.27 -21.97 10.17
CA ALA A 361 6.46 -22.63 9.64
C ALA A 361 7.21 -23.42 10.72
N ASP A 362 8.18 -24.25 10.30
CA ASP A 362 9.05 -25.04 11.19
C ASP A 362 10.05 -24.19 11.98
N VAL A 363 10.37 -23.00 11.46
CA VAL A 363 11.02 -21.91 12.18
C VAL A 363 9.97 -20.82 12.44
N PRO A 364 10.14 -19.91 13.42
CA PRO A 364 9.07 -18.99 13.74
C PRO A 364 8.73 -18.14 12.50
N ALA A 365 7.50 -18.28 12.04
CA ALA A 365 7.01 -17.66 10.82
C ALA A 365 7.11 -16.14 10.91
N ARG A 366 7.41 -15.50 9.78
CA ARG A 366 7.53 -14.05 9.68
C ARG A 366 6.83 -13.55 8.44
N VAL A 367 6.06 -12.47 8.59
CA VAL A 367 5.66 -11.64 7.46
C VAL A 367 6.67 -10.51 7.31
N HIS A 368 7.32 -10.43 6.15
CA HIS A 368 8.31 -9.41 5.83
C HIS A 368 7.71 -8.24 5.06
N SER A 369 6.70 -8.49 4.24
CA SER A 369 6.06 -7.48 3.40
C SER A 369 4.55 -7.68 3.34
N ILE A 370 3.83 -6.56 3.25
CA ILE A 370 2.39 -6.49 3.03
C ILE A 370 2.17 -5.52 1.86
N ALA A 371 1.42 -5.95 0.86
CA ALA A 371 0.99 -5.10 -0.25
C ALA A 371 -0.55 -5.11 -0.35
N LEU A 372 -1.15 -3.93 -0.45
CA LEU A 372 -2.60 -3.75 -0.56
C LEU A 372 -3.00 -3.65 -2.04
N GLN A 373 -3.91 -4.49 -2.48
CA GLN A 373 -4.48 -4.44 -3.82
C GLN A 373 -5.70 -3.50 -3.87
N PRO A 374 -5.97 -2.86 -5.02
CA PRO A 374 -7.13 -1.97 -5.18
C PRO A 374 -8.49 -2.65 -4.95
N ASP A 375 -8.57 -3.96 -5.15
CA ASP A 375 -9.78 -4.76 -4.91
C ASP A 375 -9.96 -5.16 -3.43
N GLY A 376 -9.22 -4.52 -2.53
CA GLY A 376 -9.25 -4.78 -1.09
C GLY A 376 -8.42 -6.00 -0.65
N LYS A 377 -7.90 -6.83 -1.57
CA LYS A 377 -7.10 -8.00 -1.19
C LYS A 377 -5.70 -7.60 -0.71
N ILE A 378 -5.10 -8.48 0.07
CA ILE A 378 -3.82 -8.25 0.74
C ILE A 378 -2.83 -9.34 0.35
N VAL A 379 -1.70 -8.98 -0.25
CA VAL A 379 -0.62 -9.91 -0.55
C VAL A 379 0.42 -9.82 0.57
N ILE A 380 0.71 -10.95 1.21
CA ILE A 380 1.75 -11.07 2.23
C ILE A 380 2.93 -11.88 1.70
N GLY A 381 4.14 -11.35 1.89
CA GLY A 381 5.40 -12.02 1.60
C GLY A 381 6.19 -12.25 2.89
N GLY A 382 6.89 -13.37 3.00
CA GLY A 382 7.67 -13.65 4.20
C GLY A 382 8.40 -14.97 4.23
N GLY A 383 8.80 -15.40 5.43
CA GLY A 383 9.34 -16.73 5.72
C GLY A 383 8.27 -17.55 6.44
N PHE A 384 7.43 -18.24 5.68
CA PHE A 384 6.38 -19.12 6.20
C PHE A 384 6.07 -20.24 5.19
N THR A 385 5.41 -21.32 5.63
CA THR A 385 5.07 -22.48 4.78
C THR A 385 3.57 -22.74 4.67
N SER A 386 2.75 -22.06 5.47
CA SER A 386 1.30 -22.11 5.34
C SER A 386 0.61 -20.86 5.86
N TYR A 387 -0.63 -20.67 5.42
CA TYR A 387 -1.59 -19.72 5.97
C TYR A 387 -2.86 -20.47 6.35
N ASN A 388 -3.29 -20.33 7.61
CA ASN A 388 -4.47 -20.99 8.16
C ASN A 388 -4.54 -22.51 7.87
N GLY A 389 -3.39 -23.19 7.98
CA GLY A 389 -3.24 -24.63 7.71
C GLY A 389 -3.17 -25.03 6.24
N THR A 390 -3.37 -24.09 5.30
CA THR A 390 -3.22 -24.34 3.86
C THR A 390 -1.79 -24.03 3.41
N GLY A 391 -1.15 -24.96 2.71
CA GLY A 391 0.21 -24.79 2.21
C GLY A 391 0.39 -23.54 1.34
N ARG A 392 1.31 -22.68 1.74
CA ARG A 392 1.66 -21.39 1.11
C ARG A 392 3.12 -21.09 1.45
N ASN A 393 4.04 -21.36 0.53
CA ASN A 393 5.46 -21.10 0.77
C ASN A 393 5.76 -19.63 0.46
N SER A 394 6.07 -18.88 1.51
CA SER A 394 6.60 -17.51 1.49
C SER A 394 5.72 -16.43 0.86
N ILE A 395 4.59 -16.78 0.25
CA ILE A 395 3.60 -15.84 -0.28
C ILE A 395 2.17 -16.37 -0.11
N ALA A 396 1.26 -15.48 0.27
CA ALA A 396 -0.17 -15.74 0.29
C ALA A 396 -0.94 -14.47 -0.05
N ARG A 397 -2.15 -14.64 -0.59
CA ARG A 397 -3.12 -13.55 -0.70
C ARG A 397 -4.28 -13.79 0.27
N VAL A 398 -4.63 -12.76 1.02
CA VAL A 398 -5.67 -12.75 2.05
C VAL A 398 -6.78 -11.81 1.60
N ASN A 399 -8.03 -12.21 1.75
CA ASN A 399 -9.18 -11.35 1.48
C ASN A 399 -9.19 -10.20 2.50
N GLY A 400 -9.30 -8.95 2.03
CA GLY A 400 -9.53 -7.80 2.90
C GLY A 400 -10.99 -7.38 2.89
N ASP A 401 -11.23 -6.15 3.33
CA ASP A 401 -12.56 -5.54 3.19
C ASP A 401 -12.80 -5.23 1.70
N PRO A 402 -14.02 -5.43 1.17
CA PRO A 402 -14.37 -4.95 -0.16
C PRO A 402 -14.09 -3.44 -0.31
N PRO A 403 -13.80 -2.96 -1.52
CA PRO A 403 -13.72 -1.53 -1.79
C PRO A 403 -14.99 -0.78 -1.37
N ASP A 404 -14.78 0.38 -0.76
CA ASP A 404 -15.79 1.32 -0.26
C ASP A 404 -15.15 2.70 -0.42
N ALA A 405 -15.49 3.41 -1.49
CA ALA A 405 -14.77 4.59 -1.94
C ALA A 405 -15.15 5.87 -1.17
N ASP A 406 -16.36 5.93 -0.61
CA ASP A 406 -16.83 7.08 0.18
C ASP A 406 -16.89 6.82 1.69
N LEU A 407 -16.60 5.59 2.11
CA LEU A 407 -16.46 5.14 3.51
C LEU A 407 -17.76 5.25 4.31
N ASP A 408 -18.89 5.00 3.66
CA ASP A 408 -20.20 5.02 4.29
C ASP A 408 -20.58 3.67 4.93
N GLY A 409 -19.79 2.63 4.65
CA GLY A 409 -19.94 1.26 5.16
C GLY A 409 -20.63 0.29 4.20
N ILE A 410 -21.01 0.74 3.00
CA ILE A 410 -21.56 -0.08 1.92
C ILE A 410 -20.47 -0.30 0.84
N PRO A 411 -20.17 -1.55 0.46
CA PRO A 411 -19.23 -1.82 -0.62
C PRO A 411 -19.66 -1.23 -1.96
N ASP A 412 -18.70 -0.73 -2.77
CA ASP A 412 -18.95 -0.05 -4.06
C ASP A 412 -19.86 -0.82 -5.03
N ASP A 413 -19.82 -2.16 -5.00
CA ASP A 413 -20.62 -3.03 -5.89
C ASP A 413 -22.05 -3.28 -5.38
N LEU A 414 -22.33 -2.89 -4.15
CA LEU A 414 -23.64 -2.92 -3.51
C LEU A 414 -24.18 -1.50 -3.24
N ASP A 415 -23.40 -0.47 -3.57
CA ASP A 415 -23.70 0.93 -3.30
C ASP A 415 -24.40 1.59 -4.50
N ASN A 416 -25.58 2.17 -4.27
CA ASN A 416 -26.30 2.93 -5.29
C ASN A 416 -25.80 4.38 -5.45
N CYS A 417 -24.85 4.82 -4.61
CA CYS A 417 -24.06 6.03 -4.77
C CYS A 417 -22.57 5.84 -4.42
N PRO A 418 -21.78 5.07 -5.21
CA PRO A 418 -20.42 4.63 -4.86
C PRO A 418 -19.36 5.70 -4.55
N ASN A 419 -19.70 6.99 -4.65
CA ASN A 419 -18.77 8.08 -4.37
C ASN A 419 -19.43 9.17 -3.52
N THR A 420 -20.61 8.92 -2.94
CA THR A 420 -21.39 9.90 -2.17
C THR A 420 -22.10 9.20 -1.03
N ALA A 421 -21.52 9.36 0.16
CA ALA A 421 -21.93 8.62 1.34
C ALA A 421 -23.44 8.68 1.60
N ASN A 422 -24.08 7.52 1.55
CA ASN A 422 -25.50 7.34 1.77
C ASN A 422 -25.79 5.97 2.42
N PRO A 423 -25.43 5.77 3.70
CA PRO A 423 -25.50 4.45 4.35
C PRO A 423 -26.90 3.81 4.42
N LEU A 424 -27.94 4.59 4.13
CA LEU A 424 -29.33 4.16 4.11
C LEU A 424 -29.78 3.62 2.74
N GLN A 425 -28.99 3.86 1.69
CA GLN A 425 -29.23 3.36 0.33
C GLN A 425 -30.67 3.65 -0.14
N GLU A 426 -31.15 4.87 0.13
CA GLU A 426 -32.47 5.35 -0.33
C GLU A 426 -32.44 5.49 -1.86
N ASP A 427 -33.50 5.02 -2.52
CA ASP A 427 -33.70 5.01 -3.98
C ASP A 427 -35.22 5.05 -4.19
N ALA A 428 -35.77 6.25 -4.33
CA ALA A 428 -37.22 6.46 -4.27
C ALA A 428 -37.96 6.02 -5.54
N ASP A 429 -37.30 6.02 -6.71
CA ASP A 429 -37.90 5.64 -7.99
C ASP A 429 -37.40 4.31 -8.56
N MET A 430 -36.41 3.67 -7.92
CA MET A 430 -35.89 2.35 -8.21
C MET A 430 -35.14 2.25 -9.54
N ASP A 431 -34.47 3.32 -9.97
CA ASP A 431 -33.62 3.31 -11.17
C ASP A 431 -32.18 2.82 -10.92
N GLY A 432 -31.83 2.63 -9.65
CA GLY A 432 -30.53 2.13 -9.19
C GLY A 432 -29.51 3.22 -8.87
N ALA A 433 -29.81 4.50 -9.10
CA ALA A 433 -29.08 5.62 -8.51
C ALA A 433 -29.72 5.99 -7.17
N GLY A 434 -28.91 6.16 -6.13
CA GLY A 434 -29.45 6.57 -4.83
C GLY A 434 -29.87 8.03 -4.79
N ASP A 435 -30.86 8.36 -3.96
CA ASP A 435 -31.40 9.71 -3.79
C ASP A 435 -30.32 10.77 -3.46
N ALA A 436 -29.19 10.33 -2.89
CA ALA A 436 -28.06 11.19 -2.52
C ALA A 436 -27.20 11.64 -3.71
N CYS A 437 -27.16 10.86 -4.78
CA CYS A 437 -26.37 11.12 -5.99
C CYS A 437 -27.22 11.25 -7.26
N ASP A 438 -28.53 11.07 -7.14
CA ASP A 438 -29.49 11.29 -8.20
C ASP A 438 -29.93 12.76 -8.27
N GLY A 439 -29.75 13.39 -9.43
CA GLY A 439 -30.22 14.75 -9.71
C GLY A 439 -31.74 14.84 -9.94
N CYS A 440 -32.42 13.71 -10.14
CA CYS A 440 -33.85 13.57 -10.32
C CYS A 440 -34.46 12.39 -9.52
N PRO A 441 -34.44 12.42 -8.18
CA PRO A 441 -34.79 11.28 -7.29
C PRO A 441 -36.21 10.70 -7.37
N ASN A 442 -37.04 11.15 -8.30
CA ASN A 442 -38.41 10.67 -8.46
C ASN A 442 -38.76 10.41 -9.93
N ASP A 443 -37.77 10.42 -10.83
CA ASP A 443 -37.92 10.14 -12.26
C ASP A 443 -37.04 8.95 -12.67
N PRO A 444 -37.62 7.74 -12.77
CA PRO A 444 -36.85 6.51 -12.98
C PRO A 444 -36.22 6.39 -14.38
N ASN A 445 -36.36 7.41 -15.22
CA ASN A 445 -35.76 7.48 -16.55
C ASN A 445 -34.59 8.47 -16.63
N LYS A 446 -34.31 9.22 -15.55
CA LYS A 446 -33.32 10.28 -15.54
C LYS A 446 -32.62 10.34 -14.20
N THR A 447 -31.29 10.22 -14.21
CA THR A 447 -30.44 10.48 -13.04
C THR A 447 -29.91 11.92 -12.96
N ALA A 448 -30.24 12.74 -13.97
CA ALA A 448 -29.82 14.12 -14.09
C ALA A 448 -30.93 14.98 -14.72
N PRO A 449 -31.12 16.23 -14.28
CA PRO A 449 -32.19 17.09 -14.81
C PRO A 449 -32.14 17.34 -16.31
N GLY A 450 -30.97 17.33 -16.94
CA GLY A 450 -30.84 17.67 -18.35
C GLY A 450 -31.36 19.07 -18.68
N VAL A 451 -31.76 19.29 -19.93
CA VAL A 451 -32.29 20.57 -20.42
C VAL A 451 -33.76 20.71 -20.04
N CYS A 452 -34.52 19.61 -20.15
CA CYS A 452 -35.96 19.58 -19.91
C CYS A 452 -36.38 19.46 -18.44
N GLY A 453 -35.41 19.36 -17.52
CA GLY A 453 -35.66 19.08 -16.11
C GLY A 453 -36.11 17.64 -15.86
N CYS A 454 -36.33 17.29 -14.59
CA CYS A 454 -36.85 15.98 -14.22
C CYS A 454 -38.30 15.79 -14.67
N GLY A 455 -38.68 14.56 -15.00
CA GLY A 455 -40.02 14.16 -15.46
C GLY A 455 -40.27 14.37 -16.95
N ASN A 456 -39.33 14.99 -17.68
CA ASN A 456 -39.42 15.23 -19.12
C ASN A 456 -38.17 14.67 -19.84
N PRO A 457 -38.34 13.87 -20.90
CA PRO A 457 -37.23 13.30 -21.64
C PRO A 457 -36.48 14.37 -22.44
N ASP A 458 -35.15 14.27 -22.48
CA ASP A 458 -34.28 15.09 -23.34
C ASP A 458 -34.16 14.43 -24.73
N VAL A 459 -35.25 14.46 -25.49
CA VAL A 459 -35.34 13.88 -26.85
C VAL A 459 -35.64 14.97 -27.88
N ASP A 460 -35.15 14.75 -29.09
CA ASP A 460 -35.42 15.55 -30.29
C ASP A 460 -36.05 14.57 -31.29
N ALA A 461 -37.39 14.58 -31.36
CA ALA A 461 -38.16 13.56 -32.06
C ALA A 461 -38.12 13.70 -33.58
N ASP A 462 -37.91 14.92 -34.10
CA ASP A 462 -37.86 15.21 -35.54
C ASP A 462 -36.45 15.49 -36.09
N MET A 463 -35.45 15.49 -35.21
CA MET A 463 -34.02 15.63 -35.49
C MET A 463 -33.65 16.99 -36.09
N ASP A 464 -34.37 18.05 -35.72
CA ASP A 464 -34.12 19.40 -36.21
C ASP A 464 -33.05 20.19 -35.43
N GLY A 465 -32.62 19.64 -34.28
CA GLY A 465 -31.63 20.24 -33.39
C GLY A 465 -32.22 21.00 -32.20
N THR A 466 -33.55 21.08 -32.09
CA THR A 466 -34.30 21.59 -30.95
C THR A 466 -34.88 20.42 -30.17
N ILE A 467 -34.73 20.44 -28.85
CA ILE A 467 -35.24 19.37 -28.00
C ILE A 467 -36.75 19.55 -27.78
N ASP A 468 -37.54 18.47 -27.71
CA ASP A 468 -39.01 18.48 -27.69
C ASP A 468 -39.61 19.46 -26.67
N CYS A 469 -39.01 19.56 -25.48
CA CYS A 469 -39.53 20.46 -24.43
C CYS A 469 -39.30 21.95 -24.70
N LEU A 470 -38.46 22.28 -25.69
CA LEU A 470 -38.18 23.62 -26.18
C LEU A 470 -38.66 23.81 -27.63
N ASP A 471 -39.31 22.80 -28.20
CA ASP A 471 -39.72 22.76 -29.61
C ASP A 471 -41.20 23.12 -29.77
N ASN A 472 -41.47 24.18 -30.52
CA ASN A 472 -42.84 24.61 -30.85
C ASN A 472 -43.46 23.81 -32.03
N CYS A 473 -42.75 22.81 -32.57
CA CYS A 473 -43.19 21.87 -33.60
C CYS A 473 -42.62 20.45 -33.46
N VAL A 474 -42.50 19.90 -32.24
CA VAL A 474 -42.01 18.56 -31.82
C VAL A 474 -41.95 17.40 -32.84
N GLY A 475 -42.86 17.30 -33.81
CA GLY A 475 -42.88 16.24 -34.83
C GLY A 475 -42.52 16.69 -36.26
N LEU A 476 -42.11 17.93 -36.47
CA LEU A 476 -41.91 18.56 -37.78
C LEU A 476 -40.77 19.58 -37.75
N SER A 477 -39.67 19.20 -38.39
CA SER A 477 -38.43 19.96 -38.39
C SER A 477 -38.62 21.44 -38.73
N ASN A 478 -38.32 22.31 -37.77
CA ASN A 478 -38.33 23.76 -37.89
C ASN A 478 -37.18 24.41 -37.05
N PRO A 479 -35.89 24.20 -37.40
CA PRO A 479 -34.75 24.51 -36.55
C PRO A 479 -34.62 25.98 -36.06
N THR A 480 -35.37 26.90 -36.67
CA THR A 480 -35.37 28.33 -36.30
C THR A 480 -36.34 28.68 -35.18
N GLN A 481 -37.29 27.78 -34.87
CA GLN A 481 -38.31 28.00 -33.84
C GLN A 481 -39.07 29.33 -34.02
N ALA A 482 -39.24 29.76 -35.27
CA ALA A 482 -39.95 30.99 -35.61
C ALA A 482 -41.44 30.85 -35.28
N ASP A 483 -42.03 31.90 -34.73
CA ASP A 483 -43.47 32.00 -34.42
C ASP A 483 -43.89 33.45 -34.69
N LEU A 484 -44.22 33.74 -35.96
CA LEU A 484 -44.49 35.11 -36.42
C LEU A 484 -45.86 35.64 -35.96
N ASP A 485 -46.82 34.77 -35.69
CA ASP A 485 -48.17 35.15 -35.25
C ASP A 485 -48.40 35.00 -33.73
N PHE A 486 -47.39 34.50 -33.01
CA PHE A 486 -47.32 34.37 -31.56
C PHE A 486 -48.39 33.44 -30.98
N ASP A 487 -48.78 32.40 -31.71
CA ASP A 487 -49.76 31.41 -31.26
C ASP A 487 -49.13 30.26 -30.45
N GLY A 488 -47.80 30.20 -30.40
CA GLY A 488 -47.02 29.18 -29.68
C GLY A 488 -46.73 27.93 -30.51
N VAL A 489 -47.10 27.90 -31.79
CA VAL A 489 -46.76 26.86 -32.77
C VAL A 489 -45.75 27.42 -33.76
N GLY A 490 -44.77 26.60 -34.14
CA GLY A 490 -43.73 27.00 -35.10
C GLY A 490 -44.25 27.25 -36.51
N ASP A 491 -43.68 28.27 -37.16
CA ASP A 491 -43.80 28.47 -38.60
C ASP A 491 -43.10 27.32 -39.33
N LEU A 492 -43.79 26.67 -40.28
CA LEU A 492 -43.27 25.62 -41.16
C LEU A 492 -42.71 26.16 -42.49
#